data_AF-A0A257LXU1-F1
#
_entry.id   AF-A0A257LXU1-F1
#
_cell.length_a   1.000
_cell.length_b   1.000
_cell.length_c   1.000
_cell.angle_alpha   90.00
_cell.angle_beta   90.00
_cell.angle_gamma   90.00
#
_symmetry.space_group_name_H-M   'P 1'
#
loop_
_entity.id
_entity.type
_entity.pdbx_description
1 polymer ?
#
loop_
_entity_poly.entity_id
_entity_poly.type
_entity_poly.pdbx_seq_one_letter_code
_entity_poly.pdbx_strand_id
1 'polypeptide(L)'
;ATPSTREDDVDLDKLDIRLDRFECLVQGYLGAAKSFLNEAEVANLAFSGKLLTLECGIRFLTDYLQGDVYFKIKRPAHNIERCRNQFAFVAAIERKLSEMEKIVNGNL
;
A
#
# COMPACT_ATOMS: atom_id res chain seq x y z
N ALA A 1 -3.77 -1.95 -0.17
CA ALA A 1 -3.52 -0.81 0.74
C ALA A 1 -4.55 0.30 0.47
N THR A 2 -4.89 1.12 1.47
CA THR A 2 -6.06 2.05 1.44
C THR A 2 -5.64 3.54 1.42
N PRO A 3 -5.05 4.06 0.32
CA PRO A 3 -4.56 5.44 0.27
C PRO A 3 -5.69 6.47 0.30
N SER A 4 -5.43 7.65 0.86
CA SER A 4 -6.32 8.81 0.90
C SER A 4 -6.51 9.48 -0.48
N THR A 5 -5.48 9.45 -1.33
CA THR A 5 -5.45 10.07 -2.67
C THR A 5 -5.46 9.04 -3.80
N ARG A 6 -5.38 9.52 -5.05
CA ARG A 6 -5.23 8.68 -6.24
C ARG A 6 -3.76 8.26 -6.41
N GLU A 7 -3.54 7.13 -7.08
CA GLU A 7 -2.20 6.58 -7.36
C GLU A 7 -1.30 7.55 -8.16
N ASP A 8 -1.91 8.37 -9.03
CA ASP A 8 -1.22 9.34 -9.89
C ASP A 8 -1.35 10.78 -9.40
N ASP A 9 -1.76 10.99 -8.13
CA ASP A 9 -1.83 12.30 -7.51
C ASP A 9 -0.42 12.82 -7.21
N VAL A 10 -0.17 14.07 -7.61
CA VAL A 10 1.11 14.76 -7.46
C VAL A 10 1.18 15.59 -6.17
N ASP A 11 0.04 15.87 -5.54
CA ASP A 11 -0.04 16.55 -4.25
C ASP A 11 0.15 15.52 -3.12
N LEU A 12 1.42 15.29 -2.76
CA LEU A 12 1.81 14.26 -1.80
C LEU A 12 1.52 14.64 -0.34
N ASP A 13 1.27 15.92 -0.06
CA ASP A 13 1.02 16.41 1.30
C ASP A 13 -0.31 15.88 1.86
N LYS A 14 -1.23 15.50 0.97
CA LYS A 14 -2.53 14.89 1.32
C LYS A 14 -2.48 13.38 1.45
N LEU A 15 -1.34 12.76 1.11
CA LEU A 15 -1.22 11.32 1.04
C LEU A 15 -1.06 10.69 2.43
N ASP A 16 -1.98 9.80 2.74
CA ASP A 16 -2.07 9.10 4.00
C ASP A 16 -2.78 7.75 3.82
N ILE A 17 -2.80 6.90 4.85
CA ILE A 17 -3.62 5.69 4.91
C ILE A 17 -4.96 5.95 5.60
N ARG A 18 -6.03 5.44 4.99
CA ARG A 18 -7.38 5.36 5.58
C ARG A 18 -7.49 4.10 6.44
N LEU A 19 -7.27 4.27 7.74
CA LEU A 19 -7.29 3.18 8.74
C LEU A 19 -8.68 2.55 8.90
N ASP A 20 -9.74 3.34 8.80
CA ASP A 20 -11.14 2.87 8.76
C ASP A 20 -11.35 1.81 7.66
N ARG A 21 -10.85 2.10 6.45
CA ARG A 21 -10.95 1.14 5.33
C ARG A 21 -10.02 -0.05 5.49
N PHE A 22 -8.84 0.17 6.10
CA PHE A 22 -7.91 -0.92 6.38
C PHE A 22 -8.53 -1.91 7.37
N GLU A 23 -9.18 -1.42 8.43
CA GLU A 23 -9.90 -2.24 9.40
C GLU A 23 -11.01 -3.07 8.76
N CYS A 24 -11.86 -2.46 7.92
CA CYS A 24 -12.90 -3.21 7.21
C CYS A 24 -12.31 -4.33 6.31
N LEU A 25 -11.16 -4.07 5.66
CA LEU A 25 -10.48 -5.09 4.85
C LEU A 25 -9.93 -6.23 5.71
N VAL A 26 -9.30 -5.90 6.83
CA VAL A 26 -8.77 -6.89 7.78
C VAL A 26 -9.90 -7.75 8.34
N GLN A 27 -11.01 -7.13 8.77
CA GLN A 27 -12.20 -7.82 9.26
C GLN A 27 -12.76 -8.80 8.24
N GLY A 28 -12.98 -8.34 7.00
CA GLY A 28 -13.50 -9.19 5.93
C GLY A 28 -12.54 -10.33 5.58
N TYR A 29 -11.24 -10.06 5.50
CA TYR A 29 -10.24 -11.07 5.15
C TYR A 29 -10.08 -12.12 6.25
N LEU A 30 -9.87 -11.70 7.51
CA LEU A 30 -9.71 -12.63 8.64
C LEU A 30 -10.99 -13.42 8.91
N GLY A 31 -12.17 -12.83 8.69
CA GLY A 31 -13.44 -13.55 8.80
C GLY A 31 -13.53 -14.81 7.92
N ALA A 32 -12.82 -14.83 6.79
CA ALA A 32 -12.75 -16.00 5.90
C ALA A 32 -11.43 -16.78 6.03
N ALA A 33 -10.31 -16.11 6.30
CA ALA A 33 -8.97 -16.67 6.18
C ALA A 33 -8.36 -17.16 7.50
N LYS A 34 -8.85 -16.68 8.65
CA LYS A 34 -8.22 -16.94 9.96
C LYS A 34 -8.03 -18.42 10.28
N SER A 35 -8.89 -19.31 9.78
CA SER A 35 -8.83 -20.75 10.06
C SER A 35 -7.65 -21.48 9.42
N PHE A 36 -7.02 -20.91 8.39
CA PHE A 36 -5.91 -21.54 7.67
C PHE A 36 -4.62 -20.70 7.65
N LEU A 37 -4.65 -19.46 8.14
CA LEU A 37 -3.43 -18.66 8.29
C LEU A 37 -2.62 -19.13 9.49
N ASN A 38 -1.31 -19.19 9.31
CA ASN A 38 -0.38 -19.42 10.41
C ASN A 38 0.00 -18.11 11.12
N GLU A 39 0.70 -18.24 12.25
CA GLU A 39 1.09 -17.11 13.09
C GLU A 39 1.99 -16.10 12.34
N ALA A 40 2.90 -16.58 11.49
CA ALA A 40 3.80 -15.71 10.74
C ALA A 40 3.07 -14.93 9.65
N GLU A 41 2.08 -15.54 8.98
CA GLU A 41 1.25 -14.86 7.98
C GLU A 41 0.44 -13.74 8.64
N VAL A 42 -0.20 -14.03 9.77
CA VAL A 42 -0.95 -13.04 10.55
C VAL A 42 -0.05 -11.89 11.01
N ALA A 43 1.10 -12.22 11.60
CA ALA A 43 2.05 -11.21 12.10
C ALA A 43 2.56 -10.27 11.00
N ASN A 44 2.58 -10.73 9.74
CA ASN A 44 3.04 -9.94 8.61
C ASN A 44 1.93 -9.28 7.80
N LEU A 45 0.64 -9.38 8.19
CA LEU A 45 -0.46 -8.80 7.42
C LEU A 45 -0.31 -7.29 7.22
N ALA A 46 -0.06 -6.53 8.29
CA ALA A 46 0.14 -5.09 8.20
C ALA A 46 1.40 -4.73 7.40
N PHE A 47 2.50 -5.43 7.67
CA PHE A 47 3.78 -5.24 6.96
C PHE A 47 3.66 -5.54 5.45
N SER A 48 2.90 -6.56 5.07
CA SER A 48 2.72 -6.95 3.66
C SER A 48 2.10 -5.81 2.83
N GLY A 49 1.24 -4.99 3.44
CA GLY A 49 0.70 -3.79 2.82
C GLY A 49 1.80 -2.79 2.45
N LYS A 50 2.78 -2.58 3.34
CA LYS A 50 3.96 -1.76 3.06
C LYS A 50 4.81 -2.35 1.95
N LEU A 51 5.10 -3.66 2.05
CA LEU A 51 5.96 -4.37 1.11
C LEU A 51 5.43 -4.30 -0.33
N LEU A 52 4.14 -4.59 -0.53
CA LEU A 52 3.52 -4.55 -1.85
C LEU A 52 3.47 -3.13 -2.42
N THR A 53 3.23 -2.11 -1.58
CA THR A 53 3.28 -0.70 -2.01
C THR A 53 4.69 -0.31 -2.45
N LEU A 54 5.73 -0.72 -1.72
CA LEU A 54 7.13 -0.48 -2.09
C LEU A 54 7.49 -1.19 -3.39
N GLU A 55 7.14 -2.47 -3.53
CA GLU A 55 7.35 -3.25 -4.76
C GLU A 55 6.72 -2.54 -5.97
N CYS A 56 5.46 -2.10 -5.84
CA CYS A 56 4.75 -1.39 -6.90
C CYS A 56 5.45 -0.07 -7.28
N GLY A 57 5.91 0.70 -6.29
CA GLY A 57 6.68 1.92 -6.51
C GLY A 57 7.98 1.66 -7.29
N ILE A 58 8.73 0.62 -6.91
CA ILE A 58 9.96 0.20 -7.62
C ILE A 58 9.64 -0.20 -9.05
N ARG A 59 8.51 -0.90 -9.29
CA ARG A 59 8.08 -1.28 -10.64
C ARG A 59 7.72 -0.06 -11.49
N PHE A 60 7.06 0.95 -10.92
CA PHE A 60 6.81 2.22 -11.64
C PHE A 60 8.10 2.95 -11.99
N LEU A 61 9.06 3.01 -11.05
CA LEU A 61 10.37 3.61 -11.31
C LEU A 61 11.11 2.87 -12.43
N THR A 62 11.10 1.54 -12.37
CA THR A 62 11.75 0.69 -13.36
C THR A 62 11.15 0.92 -14.74
N ASP A 63 9.82 0.94 -14.84
CA ASP A 63 9.14 1.16 -16.11
C ASP A 63 9.44 2.55 -16.68
N TYR A 64 9.47 3.59 -15.84
CA TYR A 64 9.86 4.93 -16.26
C TYR A 64 11.28 4.98 -16.83
N LEU A 65 12.24 4.32 -16.18
CA LEU A 65 13.63 4.26 -16.65
C LEU A 65 13.77 3.43 -17.94
N GLN A 66 12.83 2.53 -18.21
CA GLN A 66 12.78 1.72 -19.43
C GLN A 66 11.99 2.38 -20.58
N GLY A 67 11.46 3.59 -20.37
CA GLY A 67 10.69 4.31 -21.39
C GLY A 67 9.21 3.93 -21.45
N ASP A 68 8.62 3.57 -20.30
CA ASP A 68 7.18 3.34 -20.11
C ASP A 68 6.59 2.24 -21.02
N VAL A 69 7.24 1.06 -21.02
CA VAL A 69 6.92 -0.07 -21.91
C VAL A 69 5.89 -1.05 -21.32
N TYR A 70 5.69 -1.02 -20.00
CA TYR A 70 4.86 -1.98 -19.27
C TYR A 70 3.51 -1.39 -18.85
N PHE A 71 3.51 -0.27 -18.13
CA PHE A 71 2.30 0.37 -17.63
C PHE A 71 1.75 1.37 -18.65
N LYS A 72 0.42 1.38 -18.83
CA LYS A 72 -0.23 2.41 -19.63
C LYS A 72 -0.04 3.78 -18.97
N ILE A 73 0.50 4.73 -19.73
CA ILE A 73 0.68 6.12 -19.32
C ILE A 73 -0.35 7.06 -19.95
N LYS A 74 -0.60 8.19 -19.27
CA LYS A 74 -1.44 9.29 -19.77
C LYS A 74 -0.63 10.54 -20.14
N ARG A 75 0.61 10.63 -19.65
CA ARG A 75 1.54 11.74 -19.81
C ARG A 75 2.98 11.25 -19.59
N PRO A 76 4.02 11.91 -20.14
CA PRO A 76 5.39 11.42 -20.04
C PRO A 76 5.93 11.23 -18.62
N ALA A 77 5.40 11.95 -17.62
CA ALA A 77 5.83 11.83 -16.24
C ALA A 77 5.01 10.82 -15.41
N HIS A 78 4.06 10.09 -16.01
CA HIS A 78 3.02 9.40 -15.25
C HIS A 78 3.57 8.30 -14.32
N ASN A 79 4.52 7.49 -14.79
CA ASN A 79 5.10 6.45 -13.95
C ASN A 79 6.04 7.00 -12.86
N ILE A 80 6.81 8.06 -13.14
CA ILE A 80 7.63 8.67 -12.08
C ILE A 80 6.77 9.37 -11.02
N GLU A 81 5.62 9.95 -11.39
CA GLU A 81 4.66 10.50 -10.43
C GLU A 81 4.02 9.40 -9.58
N ARG A 82 3.57 8.29 -10.20
CA ARG A 82 3.08 7.11 -9.48
C ARG A 82 4.14 6.53 -8.53
N CYS A 83 5.39 6.43 -8.96
CA CYS A 83 6.50 6.02 -8.11
C CYS A 83 6.61 6.91 -6.87
N ARG A 84 6.66 8.24 -7.05
CA ARG A 84 6.75 9.18 -5.92
C ARG A 84 5.56 9.06 -4.98
N ASN A 85 4.36 8.89 -5.52
CA ASN A 85 3.15 8.63 -4.75
C ASN A 85 3.28 7.33 -3.93
N GLN A 86 3.67 6.20 -4.53
CA GLN A 86 3.85 4.94 -3.79
C GLN A 86 4.90 5.06 -2.67
N PHE A 87 6.01 5.76 -2.90
CA PHE A 87 7.04 5.96 -1.88
C PHE A 87 6.56 6.85 -0.73
N ALA A 88 5.83 7.93 -1.04
CA ALA A 88 5.20 8.74 -0.02
C ALA A 88 4.13 7.93 0.75
N PHE A 89 3.45 6.99 0.09
CA PHE A 89 2.49 6.11 0.75
C PHE A 89 3.16 5.09 1.66
N VAL A 90 4.31 4.53 1.28
CA VAL A 90 5.16 3.72 2.15
C VAL A 90 5.49 4.50 3.42
N ALA A 91 5.94 5.76 3.30
CA ALA A 91 6.23 6.59 4.47
C ALA A 91 5.00 6.84 5.35
N ALA A 92 3.80 6.99 4.75
CA ALA A 92 2.55 7.11 5.51
C ALA A 92 2.19 5.81 6.25
N ILE A 93 2.37 4.66 5.60
CA ILE A 93 2.19 3.35 6.22
C ILE A 93 3.16 3.18 7.39
N GLU A 94 4.43 3.55 7.23
CA GLU A 94 5.43 3.43 8.30
C GLU A 94 5.07 4.24 9.54
N ARG A 95 4.57 5.47 9.36
CA ARG A 95 4.10 6.30 10.48
C ARG A 95 2.93 5.67 11.25
N LYS A 96 2.10 4.87 10.58
CA LYS A 96 0.87 4.27 11.16
C LYS A 96 0.95 2.76 11.30
N LEU A 97 2.12 2.16 11.11
CA LEU A 97 2.27 0.70 11.07
C LEU A 97 1.84 0.06 12.39
N SER A 98 2.20 0.68 13.52
CA SER A 98 1.78 0.22 14.85
C SER A 98 0.25 0.25 15.03
N GLU A 99 -0.44 1.24 14.46
CA GLU A 99 -1.91 1.29 14.49
C GLU A 99 -2.53 0.19 13.61
N MET A 100 -1.93 -0.07 12.45
CA MET A 100 -2.34 -1.18 11.58
C MET A 100 -2.14 -2.54 12.25
N GLU A 101 -1.02 -2.75 12.94
CA GLU A 101 -0.76 -3.97 13.70
C GLU A 101 -1.78 -4.16 14.84
N LYS A 102 -2.14 -3.09 15.55
CA LYS A 102 -3.22 -3.13 16.56
C LYS A 102 -4.55 -3.52 15.95
N ILE A 103 -4.89 -3.00 14.77
CA ILE A 103 -6.10 -3.37 14.03
C ILE A 103 -6.09 -4.86 13.67
N VAL A 104 -4.97 -5.39 13.15
CA VAL A 104 -4.85 -6.82 12.85
C VAL A 104 -5.06 -7.65 14.11
N ASN A 105 -4.33 -7.35 15.18
CA ASN A 105 -4.39 -8.12 16.43
C ASN A 105 -5.75 -8.03 17.13
N GLY A 106 -6.44 -6.90 17.04
CA GLY A 106 -7.79 -6.71 17.60
C GLY A 106 -8.88 -7.47 16.83
N ASN A 107 -8.59 -7.96 15.63
CA ASN A 107 -9.51 -8.72 14.78
C ASN A 107 -9.10 -10.19 14.61
N LEU A 108 -8.11 -10.66 15.37
CA LEU A 108 -7.86 -12.08 15.60
C LEU A 108 -8.83 -12.58 16.66
#